data_AF-A0A2H9PHM4-F1
#
_entry.id   AF-A0A2H9PHM4-F1
#
_cell.length_a   1.000
_cell.length_b   1.000
_cell.length_c   1.000
_cell.angle_alpha   90.00
_cell.angle_beta   90.00
_cell.angle_gamma   90.00
#
_symmetry.space_group_name_H-M   'P 1'
#
loop_
_entity.id
_entity.type
_entity.pdbx_description
1 polymer ?
#
loop_
_entity_poly.entity_id
_entity_poly.type
_entity_poly.pdbx_seq_one_letter_code
_entity_poly.pdbx_strand_id
1 'polypeptide(L)'
;MLYILLFSFIGIALGVFAGILPGIHPNQFFVLVVSLLPFLSQFPQDAILALIISIMVSNVLLNYIPAIFFSVPDPNTVINILPGHRMVLEGKGLDALFISLSGAFLTLIVCIVTLPVLLFFIPILHEFVYPYLHFLLLGLAIWMVVMEKTWREKMMSLFLYLISGLWGILCLNSTIISSEWALFPTLTGMFGIAGLLMSMQEVTKLPKQIMSESVNVGNVPKIVASGLIAGLLIGILPGAGESQAGVLVSEFTGLGQNE
;
A
#
# COMPACT_ATOMS: atom_id res chain seq x y z
N MET A 1 0.54 25.39 15.92
CA MET A 1 -0.88 25.19 15.52
C MET A 1 -1.20 25.72 14.11
N LEU A 2 -0.95 27.00 13.79
CA LEU A 2 -1.20 27.51 12.42
C LEU A 2 -0.37 26.78 11.35
N TYR A 3 0.92 26.55 11.60
CA TYR A 3 1.78 25.79 10.68
C TYR A 3 1.29 24.36 10.47
N ILE A 4 0.84 23.67 11.52
CA ILE A 4 0.27 22.32 11.41
C ILE A 4 -0.93 22.32 10.46
N LEU A 5 -1.89 23.25 10.64
CA LEU A 5 -3.06 23.34 9.78
C LEU A 5 -2.68 23.64 8.33
N LEU A 6 -1.82 24.64 8.12
CA LEU A 6 -1.35 25.02 6.79
C LEU A 6 -0.67 23.85 6.07
N PHE A 7 0.26 23.18 6.74
CA PHE A 7 1.00 22.05 6.19
C PHE A 7 0.08 20.84 5.98
N SER A 8 -0.93 20.65 6.82
CA SER A 8 -1.96 19.62 6.61
C SER A 8 -2.77 19.89 5.34
N PHE A 9 -3.20 21.14 5.09
CA PHE A 9 -3.93 21.48 3.86
C PHE A 9 -3.07 21.32 2.61
N ILE A 10 -1.81 21.76 2.67
CA ILE A 10 -0.85 21.56 1.57
C ILE A 10 -0.65 20.07 1.32
N GLY A 11 -0.50 19.28 2.39
CA GLY A 11 -0.31 17.85 2.27
C GLY A 11 -1.53 17.12 1.73
N ILE A 12 -2.75 17.53 2.11
CA ILE A 12 -3.99 17.02 1.49
C ILE A 12 -3.98 17.31 0.00
N ALA A 13 -3.68 18.55 -0.43
CA ALA A 13 -3.67 18.91 -1.84
C ALA A 13 -2.64 18.10 -2.65
N LEU A 14 -1.44 17.93 -2.12
CA LEU A 14 -0.40 17.11 -2.73
C LEU A 14 -0.78 15.62 -2.76
N GLY A 15 -1.35 15.11 -1.66
CA GLY A 15 -1.83 13.73 -1.56
C GLY A 15 -2.99 13.45 -2.53
N VAL A 16 -3.88 14.42 -2.76
CA VAL A 16 -4.94 14.32 -3.77
C VAL A 16 -4.36 14.18 -5.16
N PHE A 17 -3.43 15.06 -5.52
CA PHE A 17 -2.75 14.99 -6.80
C PHE A 17 -2.01 13.66 -6.98
N ALA A 18 -1.29 13.26 -5.94
CA ALA A 18 -0.57 11.99 -5.90
C ALA A 18 -1.48 10.78 -6.09
N GLY A 19 -2.61 10.74 -5.38
CA GLY A 19 -3.50 9.58 -5.33
C GLY A 19 -4.30 9.38 -6.60
N ILE A 20 -4.53 10.43 -7.40
CA ILE A 20 -5.23 10.29 -8.68
C ILE A 20 -4.29 9.80 -9.79
N LEU A 21 -2.99 10.08 -9.68
CA LEU A 21 -2.01 9.68 -10.68
C LEU A 21 -1.72 8.18 -10.60
N PRO A 22 -2.04 7.41 -11.65
CA PRO A 22 -1.80 5.97 -11.65
C PRO A 22 -0.30 5.67 -11.56
N GLY A 23 0.05 4.67 -10.75
CA GLY A 23 1.44 4.21 -10.60
C GLY A 23 2.29 5.02 -9.62
N ILE A 24 1.77 6.09 -9.02
CA ILE A 24 2.49 6.82 -7.97
C ILE A 24 2.14 6.27 -6.59
N HIS A 25 3.09 5.55 -6.00
CA HIS A 25 2.93 4.96 -4.67
C HIS A 25 3.22 5.99 -3.56
N PRO A 26 2.55 5.93 -2.39
CA PRO A 26 2.81 6.84 -1.27
C PRO A 26 4.30 6.93 -0.90
N ASN A 27 5.00 5.78 -0.88
CA ASN A 27 6.45 5.71 -0.64
C ASN A 27 7.29 6.59 -1.57
N GLN A 28 6.90 6.80 -2.84
CA GLN A 28 7.65 7.67 -3.76
C GLN A 28 7.51 9.15 -3.37
N PHE A 29 6.33 9.56 -2.91
CA PHE A 29 6.10 10.89 -2.37
C PHE A 29 6.84 11.11 -1.06
N PHE A 30 6.92 10.10 -0.18
CA PHE A 30 7.72 10.20 1.03
C PHE A 30 9.18 10.54 0.69
N VAL A 31 9.77 9.85 -0.29
CA VAL A 31 11.15 10.11 -0.70
C VAL A 31 11.32 11.48 -1.36
N LEU A 32 10.32 11.97 -2.11
CA LEU A 32 10.29 13.34 -2.63
C LEU A 32 10.31 14.37 -1.48
N VAL A 33 9.50 14.16 -0.44
CA VAL A 33 9.45 15.05 0.73
C VAL A 33 10.77 15.01 1.51
N VAL A 34 11.36 13.82 1.68
CA VAL A 34 12.69 13.65 2.30
C VAL A 34 13.75 14.43 1.53
N SER A 35 13.69 14.42 0.20
CA SER A 35 14.60 15.18 -0.67
C SER A 35 14.49 16.69 -0.48
N LEU A 36 13.32 17.16 -0.04
CA LEU A 36 13.03 18.57 0.24
C LEU A 36 13.28 18.96 1.70
N LEU A 37 13.68 18.02 2.57
CA LEU A 37 13.96 18.30 3.99
C LEU A 37 14.95 19.43 4.23
N PRO A 38 16.03 19.64 3.45
CA PRO A 38 16.91 20.78 3.64
C PRO A 38 16.17 22.12 3.61
N PHE A 39 15.18 22.26 2.73
CA PHE A 39 14.33 23.46 2.64
C PHE A 39 13.25 23.49 3.72
N LEU A 40 12.69 22.33 4.08
CA LEU A 40 11.64 22.22 5.09
C LEU A 40 12.17 22.34 6.53
N SER A 41 13.46 22.12 6.75
CA SER A 41 14.11 22.15 8.08
C SER A 41 14.00 23.49 8.82
N GLN A 42 13.62 24.55 8.11
CA GLN A 42 13.36 25.88 8.68
C GLN A 42 12.02 25.95 9.42
N PHE A 43 11.14 24.98 9.23
CA PHE A 43 9.80 24.93 9.83
C PHE A 43 9.76 24.01 11.06
N PRO A 44 8.77 24.20 11.95
CA PRO A 44 8.56 23.33 13.10
C PRO A 44 8.39 21.85 12.70
N GLN A 45 9.02 20.94 13.43
CA GLN A 45 9.04 19.51 13.12
C GLN A 45 7.63 18.88 13.13
N ASP A 46 6.76 19.34 14.02
CA ASP A 46 5.34 18.97 14.09
C ASP A 46 4.58 19.34 12.81
N ALA A 47 4.92 20.46 12.16
CA ALA A 47 4.31 20.84 10.90
C ALA A 47 4.77 19.95 9.73
N ILE A 48 6.06 19.57 9.70
CA ILE A 48 6.60 18.64 8.70
C ILE A 48 5.96 17.25 8.84
N LEU A 49 5.80 16.77 10.08
CA LEU A 49 5.10 15.51 10.35
C LEU A 49 3.64 15.58 9.90
N ALA A 50 2.94 16.69 10.17
CA ALA A 50 1.58 16.89 9.70
C ALA A 50 1.47 16.89 8.18
N LEU A 51 2.43 17.49 7.46
CA LEU A 51 2.53 17.43 6.00
C LEU A 51 2.67 15.98 5.52
N ILE A 52 3.62 15.22 6.07
CA ILE A 52 3.87 13.83 5.65
C ILE A 52 2.63 12.97 5.88
N ILE A 53 2.04 13.02 7.08
CA ILE A 53 0.86 12.22 7.43
C ILE A 53 -0.32 12.58 6.53
N SER A 54 -0.58 13.87 6.30
CA SER A 54 -1.69 14.32 5.45
C SER A 54 -1.51 13.92 3.98
N ILE A 55 -0.29 13.96 3.43
CA ILE A 55 0.02 13.44 2.09
C ILE A 55 -0.28 11.94 2.04
N MET A 56 0.27 11.15 2.96
CA MET A 56 0.13 9.70 2.96
C MET A 56 -1.34 9.26 3.07
N VAL A 57 -2.09 9.82 4.04
CA VAL A 57 -3.50 9.45 4.25
C VAL A 57 -4.36 9.83 3.05
N SER A 58 -4.18 11.05 2.50
CA SER A 58 -4.97 11.51 1.36
C SER A 58 -4.63 10.72 0.08
N ASN A 59 -3.34 10.43 -0.14
CA ASN A 59 -2.88 9.63 -1.26
C ASN A 59 -3.44 8.21 -1.20
N VAL A 60 -3.35 7.52 -0.07
CA VAL A 60 -3.88 6.14 0.08
C VAL A 60 -5.38 6.10 -0.19
N LEU A 61 -6.16 7.03 0.39
CA LEU A 61 -7.60 7.06 0.18
C LEU A 61 -7.98 7.34 -1.28
N LEU A 62 -7.26 8.21 -1.98
CA LEU A 62 -7.58 8.56 -3.35
C LEU A 62 -7.02 7.58 -4.38
N ASN A 63 -5.94 6.87 -4.04
CA ASN A 63 -5.36 5.82 -4.88
C ASN A 63 -6.30 4.63 -5.08
N TYR A 64 -7.33 4.44 -4.23
CA TYR A 64 -8.40 3.46 -4.50
C TYR A 64 -9.12 3.72 -5.83
N ILE A 65 -9.20 4.97 -6.29
CA ILE A 65 -9.88 5.30 -7.55
C ILE A 65 -9.10 4.73 -8.75
N PRO A 66 -7.84 5.15 -9.04
CA PRO A 66 -7.11 4.58 -10.15
C PRO A 66 -6.84 3.08 -9.96
N ALA A 67 -6.60 2.61 -8.72
CA ALA A 67 -6.37 1.20 -8.46
C ALA A 67 -7.59 0.33 -8.80
N ILE A 68 -8.82 0.79 -8.56
CA ILE A 68 -10.01 0.01 -8.89
C ILE A 68 -10.34 0.13 -10.39
N PHE A 69 -10.31 1.35 -10.95
CA PHE A 69 -10.84 1.61 -12.29
C PHE A 69 -9.80 1.57 -13.43
N PHE A 70 -8.55 1.97 -13.18
CA PHE A 70 -7.53 2.10 -14.22
C PHE A 70 -6.53 0.96 -14.24
N SER A 71 -6.40 0.21 -13.14
CA SER A 71 -5.60 -1.02 -13.10
C SER A 71 -6.39 -2.27 -13.46
N VAL A 72 -7.58 -2.13 -14.05
CA VAL A 72 -8.39 -3.28 -14.49
C VAL A 72 -7.68 -3.93 -15.68
N PRO A 73 -7.23 -5.19 -15.57
CA PRO A 73 -6.70 -5.92 -16.71
C PRO A 73 -7.82 -6.28 -17.70
N ASP A 74 -7.49 -6.48 -18.97
CA ASP A 74 -8.48 -6.91 -19.97
C ASP A 74 -9.10 -8.26 -19.54
N PRO A 75 -10.44 -8.38 -19.51
CA PRO A 75 -11.13 -9.61 -19.12
C PRO A 75 -10.69 -10.85 -19.93
N ASN A 76 -10.13 -10.66 -21.12
CA ASN A 76 -9.67 -11.76 -21.98
C ASN A 76 -8.20 -12.17 -21.74
N THR A 77 -7.43 -11.39 -20.98
CA THR A 77 -5.98 -11.62 -20.82
C THR A 77 -5.57 -12.10 -19.43
N VAL A 78 -6.42 -11.98 -18.41
CA VAL A 78 -6.05 -12.33 -17.03
C VAL A 78 -7.06 -13.28 -16.38
N ILE A 79 -6.61 -14.51 -16.09
CA ILE A 79 -7.42 -15.59 -15.48
C ILE A 79 -7.65 -15.36 -13.97
N ASN A 80 -6.96 -14.39 -13.35
CA ASN A 80 -7.04 -14.12 -11.91
C ASN A 80 -7.22 -12.63 -11.64
N ILE A 81 -8.44 -12.13 -11.86
CA ILE A 81 -8.79 -10.72 -11.68
C ILE A 81 -9.16 -10.49 -10.22
N LEU A 82 -8.57 -9.47 -9.58
CA LEU A 82 -8.87 -9.14 -8.18
C LEU A 82 -10.36 -8.82 -7.99
N PRO A 83 -10.96 -9.07 -6.81
CA PRO A 83 -12.39 -8.88 -6.57
C PRO A 83 -12.90 -7.49 -6.97
N GLY A 84 -12.14 -6.43 -6.67
CA GLY A 84 -12.49 -5.06 -7.06
C GLY A 84 -12.57 -4.87 -8.57
N HIS A 85 -11.64 -5.44 -9.33
CA HIS A 85 -11.66 -5.40 -10.80
C HIS A 85 -12.80 -6.23 -11.39
N ARG A 86 -13.14 -7.37 -10.78
CA ARG A 86 -14.32 -8.17 -11.16
C ARG A 86 -15.60 -7.34 -11.01
N MET A 87 -15.75 -6.63 -9.90
CA MET A 87 -16.88 -5.72 -9.68
C MET A 87 -16.93 -4.59 -10.72
N VAL A 88 -15.79 -4.02 -11.12
CA VAL A 88 -15.74 -2.99 -12.18
C VAL A 88 -16.20 -3.54 -13.52
N LEU A 89 -15.78 -4.76 -13.88
CA LEU A 89 -16.18 -5.43 -15.11
C LEU A 89 -17.67 -5.78 -15.13
N GLU A 90 -18.26 -6.06 -13.97
CA GLU A 90 -19.70 -6.22 -13.77
C GLU A 90 -20.49 -4.90 -13.75
N GLY A 91 -19.82 -3.75 -13.88
CA GLY A 91 -20.44 -2.42 -13.80
C GLY A 91 -20.72 -1.93 -12.38
N LYS A 92 -20.23 -2.62 -11.35
CA LYS A 92 -20.38 -2.31 -9.90
C LYS A 92 -19.12 -1.69 -9.29
N GLY A 93 -18.26 -1.07 -10.10
CA GLY A 93 -17.01 -0.48 -9.63
C GLY A 93 -17.21 0.64 -8.61
N LEU A 94 -18.31 1.40 -8.71
CA LEU A 94 -18.68 2.42 -7.73
C LEU A 94 -19.00 1.80 -6.36
N ASP A 95 -19.68 0.65 -6.34
CA ASP A 95 -19.96 -0.07 -5.10
C ASP A 95 -18.67 -0.61 -4.48
N ALA A 96 -17.76 -1.14 -5.31
CA ALA A 96 -16.43 -1.59 -4.87
C ALA A 96 -15.62 -0.45 -4.23
N LEU A 97 -15.64 0.73 -4.87
CA LEU A 97 -15.00 1.94 -4.34
C LEU A 97 -15.65 2.35 -3.02
N PHE A 98 -16.98 2.37 -2.94
CA PHE A 98 -17.71 2.78 -1.74
C PHE A 98 -17.42 1.85 -0.55
N ILE A 99 -17.41 0.53 -0.75
CA ILE A 99 -17.07 -0.46 0.29
C ILE A 99 -15.63 -0.25 0.76
N SER A 100 -14.69 -0.09 -0.17
CA SER A 100 -13.26 0.07 0.13
C SER A 100 -13.00 1.35 0.93
N LEU A 101 -13.56 2.48 0.49
CA LEU A 101 -13.44 3.76 1.19
C LEU A 101 -14.13 3.74 2.55
N SER A 102 -15.31 3.13 2.66
CA SER A 102 -16.03 3.02 3.93
C SER A 102 -15.24 2.18 4.94
N GLY A 103 -14.66 1.05 4.48
CA GLY A 103 -13.81 0.20 5.30
C GLY A 103 -12.56 0.94 5.77
N ALA A 104 -11.85 1.62 4.87
CA ALA A 104 -10.67 2.41 5.20
C ALA A 104 -10.99 3.55 6.18
N PHE A 105 -12.09 4.27 5.97
CA PHE A 105 -12.52 5.37 6.84
C PHE A 105 -12.89 4.89 8.25
N LEU A 106 -13.68 3.83 8.37
CA LEU A 106 -14.04 3.26 9.67
C LEU A 106 -12.80 2.71 10.40
N THR A 107 -11.90 2.05 9.67
CA THR A 107 -10.62 1.57 10.21
C THR A 107 -9.78 2.73 10.73
N LEU A 108 -9.72 3.84 10.00
CA LEU A 108 -9.02 5.05 10.44
C LEU A 108 -9.61 5.63 11.73
N ILE A 109 -10.94 5.71 11.84
CA ILE A 109 -11.61 6.18 13.07
C ILE A 109 -11.23 5.29 14.25
N VAL A 110 -11.35 3.96 14.10
CA VAL A 110 -11.02 3.03 15.19
C VAL A 110 -9.53 3.09 15.51
N CYS A 111 -8.66 3.26 14.51
CA CYS A 111 -7.22 3.47 14.70
C CYS A 111 -6.95 4.71 15.56
N ILE A 112 -7.59 5.86 15.26
CA ILE A 112 -7.44 7.09 16.04
C ILE A 112 -7.88 6.89 17.49
N VAL A 113 -9.03 6.24 17.71
CA VAL A 113 -9.56 5.97 19.06
C VAL A 113 -8.65 5.02 19.84
N THR A 114 -8.09 4.01 19.17
CA THR A 114 -7.20 3.02 19.79
C THR A 114 -5.74 3.47 19.86
N LEU A 115 -5.38 4.58 19.22
CA LEU A 115 -4.02 5.09 19.12
C LEU A 115 -3.30 5.20 20.48
N PRO A 116 -3.90 5.71 21.57
CA PRO A 116 -3.21 5.79 22.86
C PRO A 116 -2.79 4.42 23.40
N VAL A 117 -3.64 3.41 23.19
CA VAL A 117 -3.35 2.03 23.56
C VAL A 117 -2.26 1.46 22.65
N LEU A 118 -2.35 1.69 21.34
CA LEU A 118 -1.33 1.26 20.38
C LEU A 118 0.04 1.85 20.70
N LEU A 119 0.13 3.14 21.02
CA LEU A 119 1.38 3.80 21.36
C LEU A 119 2.03 3.24 22.63
N PHE A 120 1.25 2.70 23.57
CA PHE A 120 1.76 2.00 24.73
C PHE A 120 2.33 0.61 24.38
N PHE A 121 1.66 -0.14 23.49
CA PHE A 121 2.05 -1.50 23.13
C PHE A 121 3.14 -1.59 22.05
N ILE A 122 3.22 -0.61 21.13
CA ILE A 122 4.18 -0.62 20.02
C ILE A 122 5.63 -0.80 20.49
N PRO A 123 6.14 -0.04 21.49
CA PRO A 123 7.52 -0.21 21.97
C PRO A 123 7.79 -1.62 22.52
N ILE A 124 6.82 -2.17 23.27
CA ILE A 124 6.90 -3.51 23.84
C ILE A 124 6.99 -4.54 22.69
N LEU A 125 6.07 -4.46 21.73
CA LEU A 125 6.06 -5.35 20.57
C LEU A 125 7.36 -5.24 19.77
N HIS A 126 7.86 -4.02 19.57
CA HIS A 126 9.11 -3.80 18.86
C HIS A 126 10.30 -4.46 19.58
N GLU A 127 10.43 -4.29 20.90
CA GLU A 127 11.51 -4.92 21.67
C GLU A 127 11.47 -6.46 21.60
N PHE A 128 10.28 -7.06 21.62
CA PHE A 128 10.11 -8.51 21.49
C PHE A 128 10.35 -9.03 20.06
N VAL A 129 9.90 -8.30 19.03
CA VAL A 129 9.96 -8.76 17.63
C VAL A 129 11.30 -8.45 16.97
N TYR A 130 11.93 -7.32 17.29
CA TYR A 130 13.14 -6.85 16.63
C TYR A 130 14.30 -7.86 16.63
N PRO A 131 14.59 -8.61 17.72
CA PRO A 131 15.63 -9.64 17.71
C PRO A 131 15.38 -10.77 16.69
N TYR A 132 14.11 -11.05 16.38
CA TYR A 132 13.69 -12.14 15.50
C TYR A 132 13.28 -11.65 14.10
N LEU A 133 13.39 -10.35 13.82
CA LEU A 133 12.90 -9.74 12.59
C LEU A 133 13.42 -10.44 11.33
N HIS A 134 14.71 -10.76 11.28
CA HIS A 134 15.35 -11.44 10.15
C HIS A 134 14.73 -12.82 9.90
N PHE A 135 14.44 -13.58 10.95
CA PHE A 135 13.79 -14.89 10.85
C PHE A 135 12.35 -14.75 10.38
N LEU A 136 11.64 -13.72 10.84
CA LEU A 136 10.26 -13.50 10.44
C LEU A 136 10.16 -13.10 8.97
N LEU A 137 11.02 -12.19 8.51
CA LEU A 137 11.08 -11.79 7.10
C LEU A 137 11.47 -12.98 6.21
N LEU A 138 12.43 -13.80 6.63
CA LEU A 138 12.80 -15.02 5.92
C LEU A 138 11.63 -16.01 5.89
N GLY A 139 10.93 -16.20 7.01
CA GLY A 139 9.77 -17.06 7.10
C GLY A 139 8.64 -16.60 6.17
N LEU A 140 8.37 -15.30 6.12
CA LEU A 140 7.38 -14.70 5.23
C LEU A 140 7.76 -14.90 3.76
N ALA A 141 9.04 -14.73 3.41
CA ALA A 141 9.54 -15.00 2.06
C ALA A 141 9.39 -16.47 1.67
N ILE A 142 9.75 -17.40 2.56
CA ILE A 142 9.59 -18.84 2.33
C ILE A 142 8.11 -19.20 2.17
N TRP A 143 7.25 -18.67 3.04
CA TRP A 143 5.81 -18.90 2.97
C TRP A 143 5.26 -18.45 1.61
N MET A 144 5.55 -17.22 1.19
CA MET A 144 5.09 -16.71 -0.11
C MET A 144 5.52 -17.59 -1.28
N VAL A 145 6.75 -18.09 -1.28
CA VAL A 145 7.21 -19.04 -2.31
C VAL A 145 6.45 -20.37 -2.20
N VAL A 146 6.20 -20.88 -1.00
CA VAL A 146 5.53 -22.18 -0.79
C VAL A 146 4.04 -22.14 -1.16
N MET A 147 3.37 -20.99 -1.05
CA MET A 147 1.95 -20.83 -1.44
C MET A 147 1.70 -20.97 -2.94
N GLU A 148 2.72 -20.80 -3.78
CA GLU A 148 2.57 -20.97 -5.22
C GLU A 148 2.10 -22.38 -5.58
N LYS A 149 1.19 -22.50 -6.55
CA LYS A 149 0.48 -23.75 -6.82
C LYS A 149 1.36 -24.80 -7.49
N THR A 150 2.19 -24.36 -8.44
CA THR A 150 3.03 -25.27 -9.24
C THR A 150 4.50 -25.17 -8.89
N TRP A 151 5.25 -26.26 -9.07
CA TRP A 151 6.71 -26.26 -8.87
C TRP A 151 7.42 -25.21 -9.72
N ARG A 152 6.94 -24.98 -10.95
CA ARG A 152 7.47 -23.95 -11.84
C ARG A 152 7.30 -22.55 -11.25
N GLU A 153 6.10 -22.22 -10.76
CA GLU A 153 5.82 -20.93 -10.10
C GLU A 153 6.66 -20.75 -8.84
N LYS A 154 6.83 -21.81 -8.03
CA LYS A 154 7.74 -21.79 -6.86
C LYS A 154 9.17 -21.41 -7.24
N MET A 155 9.72 -22.06 -8.25
CA MET A 155 11.08 -21.76 -8.72
C MET A 155 11.19 -20.34 -9.29
N MET A 156 10.18 -19.88 -10.03
CA MET A 156 10.15 -18.51 -10.57
C MET A 156 10.04 -17.47 -9.45
N SER A 157 9.18 -17.68 -8.46
CA SER A 157 9.01 -16.80 -7.30
C SER A 157 10.31 -16.71 -6.50
N LEU A 158 10.96 -17.84 -6.22
CA LEU A 158 12.27 -17.87 -5.56
C LEU A 158 13.34 -17.11 -6.37
N PHE A 159 13.39 -17.33 -7.68
CA PHE A 159 14.32 -16.64 -8.57
C PHE A 159 14.11 -15.12 -8.58
N LEU A 160 12.86 -14.68 -8.69
CA LEU A 160 12.50 -13.26 -8.63
C LEU A 160 12.85 -12.64 -7.27
N TYR A 161 12.58 -13.35 -6.17
CA TYR A 161 12.94 -12.91 -4.83
C TYR A 161 14.46 -12.71 -4.68
N LEU A 162 15.26 -13.67 -5.16
CA LEU A 162 16.72 -13.59 -5.13
C LEU A 162 17.25 -12.43 -5.99
N ILE A 163 16.72 -12.22 -7.20
CA ILE A 163 17.11 -11.09 -8.04
C ILE A 163 16.74 -9.76 -7.39
N SER A 164 15.54 -9.65 -6.82
CA SER A 164 15.11 -8.44 -6.11
C SER A 164 16.01 -8.15 -4.91
N GLY A 165 16.40 -9.18 -4.15
CA GLY A 165 17.33 -9.06 -3.03
C GLY A 165 18.72 -8.61 -3.49
N LEU A 166 19.27 -9.23 -4.54
CA LEU A 166 20.55 -8.84 -5.13
C LEU A 166 20.52 -7.39 -5.63
N TRP A 167 19.44 -6.99 -6.30
CA TRP A 167 19.25 -5.61 -6.75
C TRP A 167 19.26 -4.63 -5.58
N GLY A 168 18.56 -4.93 -4.48
CA GLY A 168 18.58 -4.13 -3.26
C GLY A 168 19.99 -3.97 -2.67
N ILE A 169 20.76 -5.06 -2.60
CA ILE A 169 22.15 -5.04 -2.13
C ILE A 169 23.02 -4.16 -3.03
N LEU A 170 22.88 -4.27 -4.35
CA LEU A 170 23.65 -3.46 -5.30
C LEU A 170 23.29 -1.97 -5.22
N CYS A 171 22.00 -1.64 -5.10
CA CYS A 171 21.55 -0.26 -4.97
C CYS A 171 22.04 0.39 -3.67
N LEU A 172 21.93 -0.31 -2.54
CA LEU A 172 22.30 0.24 -1.23
C LEU A 172 23.82 0.31 -1.01
N ASN A 173 24.60 -0.53 -1.67
CA ASN A 173 26.07 -0.52 -1.62
C ASN A 173 26.72 0.19 -2.82
N SER A 174 25.95 0.97 -3.59
CA SER A 174 26.48 1.70 -4.73
C SER A 174 27.48 2.76 -4.27
N THR A 175 28.61 2.85 -4.98
CA THR A 175 29.61 3.92 -4.77
C THR A 175 29.27 5.21 -5.51
N ILE A 176 28.24 5.18 -6.38
CA ILE A 176 27.87 6.29 -7.26
C ILE A 176 26.86 7.22 -6.57
N ILE A 177 25.91 6.64 -5.83
CA ILE A 177 24.84 7.34 -5.14
C ILE A 177 24.84 6.81 -3.70
N SER A 178 24.81 7.69 -2.70
CA SER A 178 24.74 7.25 -1.31
C SER A 178 23.41 6.55 -1.02
N SER A 179 23.43 5.64 -0.06
CA SER A 179 22.30 4.77 0.30
C SER A 179 21.01 5.53 0.62
N GLU A 180 21.12 6.74 1.19
CA GLU A 180 20.01 7.63 1.51
C GLU A 180 19.22 8.06 0.27
N TRP A 181 19.91 8.29 -0.85
CA TRP A 181 19.30 8.77 -2.10
C TRP A 181 19.04 7.64 -3.08
N ALA A 182 19.67 6.48 -2.90
CA ALA A 182 19.55 5.32 -3.79
C ALA A 182 18.12 4.76 -3.86
N LEU A 183 17.32 4.91 -2.80
CA LEU A 183 15.94 4.42 -2.77
C LEU A 183 15.02 5.19 -3.74
N PHE A 184 15.25 6.49 -3.95
CA PHE A 184 14.41 7.30 -4.85
C PHE A 184 14.40 6.80 -6.30
N PRO A 185 15.55 6.73 -7.01
CA PRO A 185 15.58 6.28 -8.41
C PRO A 185 15.19 4.80 -8.51
N THR A 186 15.55 3.97 -7.53
CA THR A 186 15.20 2.54 -7.54
C THR A 186 13.70 2.32 -7.44
N LEU A 187 13.03 2.93 -6.46
CA LEU A 187 11.57 2.79 -6.29
C LEU A 187 10.80 3.47 -7.43
N THR A 188 11.31 4.59 -7.95
CA THR A 188 10.70 5.27 -9.11
C THR A 188 10.84 4.43 -10.38
N GLY A 189 12.00 3.82 -10.62
CA GLY A 189 12.22 2.95 -11.78
C GLY A 189 11.43 1.64 -11.71
N MET A 190 11.49 0.94 -10.58
CA MET A 190 10.85 -0.37 -10.42
C MET A 190 9.33 -0.30 -10.29
N PHE A 191 8.77 0.71 -9.63
CA PHE A 191 7.33 0.80 -9.38
C PHE A 191 6.65 1.89 -10.21
N GLY A 192 7.25 3.08 -10.32
CA GLY A 192 6.66 4.21 -11.04
C GLY A 192 6.70 4.01 -12.55
N ILE A 193 7.89 3.89 -13.13
CA ILE A 193 8.09 3.74 -14.57
C ILE A 193 7.49 2.43 -15.07
N ALA A 194 7.70 1.31 -14.36
CA ALA A 194 7.10 0.03 -14.74
C ALA A 194 5.57 0.09 -14.78
N GLY A 195 4.94 0.70 -13.77
CA GLY A 195 3.49 0.89 -13.74
C GLY A 195 2.97 1.74 -14.90
N LEU A 196 3.66 2.84 -15.21
CA LEU A 196 3.32 3.68 -16.36
C LEU A 196 3.49 2.94 -17.70
N LEU A 197 4.58 2.19 -17.87
CA LEU A 197 4.82 1.40 -19.09
C LEU A 197 3.72 0.34 -19.29
N MET A 198 3.31 -0.34 -18.22
CA MET A 198 2.24 -1.34 -18.28
C MET A 198 0.89 -0.70 -18.58
N SER A 199 0.57 0.44 -17.94
CA SER A 199 -0.65 1.20 -18.20
C SER A 199 -0.72 1.76 -19.63
N MET A 200 0.41 2.11 -20.25
CA MET A 200 0.45 2.54 -21.65
C MET A 200 0.14 1.40 -22.63
N GLN A 201 0.39 0.15 -22.25
CA GLN A 201 0.15 -1.02 -23.10
C GLN A 201 -1.30 -1.51 -23.01
N GLU A 202 -1.98 -1.26 -21.89
CA GLU A 202 -3.34 -1.70 -21.65
C GLU A 202 -4.35 -0.59 -21.98
N VAL A 203 -5.10 -0.78 -23.06
CA VAL A 203 -6.26 0.09 -23.38
C VAL A 203 -7.52 -0.61 -22.87
N THR A 204 -7.75 -0.62 -21.56
CA THR A 204 -9.00 -1.16 -21.03
C THR A 204 -10.16 -0.21 -21.30
N LYS A 205 -11.16 -0.69 -22.03
CA LYS A 205 -12.45 0.00 -22.17
C LYS A 205 -13.26 -0.26 -20.90
N LEU A 206 -13.32 0.75 -20.04
CA LEU A 206 -14.17 0.74 -18.86
C LEU A 206 -15.64 0.51 -19.26
N PRO A 207 -16.30 -0.55 -18.78
CA PRO A 207 -17.72 -0.74 -19.02
C PRO A 207 -18.53 0.31 -18.27
N LYS A 208 -19.79 0.51 -18.68
CA LYS A 208 -20.69 1.48 -18.04
C LYS A 208 -20.90 1.09 -16.57
N GLN A 209 -20.60 2.03 -15.67
CA GLN A 209 -20.78 1.84 -14.24
C GLN A 209 -22.21 2.21 -13.82
N ILE A 210 -22.77 1.42 -12.92
CA ILE A 210 -24.11 1.58 -12.35
C ILE A 210 -23.92 1.88 -10.86
N MET A 211 -24.64 2.87 -10.36
CA MET A 211 -24.68 3.16 -8.93
C MET A 211 -25.84 2.37 -8.32
N SER A 212 -25.54 1.45 -7.42
CA SER A 212 -26.58 0.72 -6.70
C SER A 212 -27.21 1.62 -5.64
N GLU A 213 -28.53 1.50 -5.43
CA GLU A 213 -29.26 2.28 -4.40
C GLU A 213 -28.83 1.90 -2.97
N SER A 214 -28.36 0.67 -2.78
CA SER A 214 -27.87 0.17 -1.50
C SER A 214 -26.72 -0.80 -1.71
N VAL A 215 -25.67 -0.68 -0.89
CA VAL A 215 -24.49 -1.54 -0.95
C VAL A 215 -24.39 -2.36 0.33
N ASN A 216 -24.29 -3.68 0.19
CA ASN A 216 -24.06 -4.56 1.33
C ASN A 216 -22.56 -4.59 1.67
N VAL A 217 -22.19 -3.95 2.77
CA VAL A 217 -20.79 -3.83 3.25
C VAL A 217 -20.30 -5.06 4.02
N GLY A 218 -21.12 -6.11 4.16
CA GLY A 218 -20.73 -7.34 4.85
C GLY A 218 -20.47 -7.15 6.35
N ASN A 219 -19.53 -7.93 6.91
CA ASN A 219 -19.21 -7.89 8.33
C ASN A 219 -18.21 -6.76 8.65
N VAL A 220 -18.75 -5.56 8.90
CA VAL A 220 -17.97 -4.34 9.17
C VAL A 220 -16.97 -4.49 10.33
N PRO A 221 -17.33 -5.04 11.51
CA PRO A 221 -16.36 -5.28 12.59
C PRO A 221 -15.15 -6.12 12.14
N LYS A 222 -15.40 -7.16 11.34
CA LYS A 222 -14.35 -8.03 10.81
C LYS A 222 -13.44 -7.26 9.85
N ILE A 223 -14.00 -6.46 8.94
CA ILE A 223 -13.23 -5.63 8.00
C ILE A 223 -12.32 -4.66 8.76
N VAL A 224 -12.87 -3.96 9.76
CA VAL A 224 -12.13 -2.99 10.57
C VAL A 224 -11.02 -3.67 11.38
N ALA A 225 -11.32 -4.80 12.03
CA ALA A 225 -10.33 -5.57 12.78
C ALA A 225 -9.20 -6.09 11.87
N SER A 226 -9.54 -6.64 10.70
CA SER A 226 -8.57 -7.07 9.70
C SER A 226 -7.67 -5.93 9.24
N GLY A 227 -8.24 -4.75 8.96
CA GLY A 227 -7.48 -3.56 8.57
C GLY A 227 -6.51 -3.09 9.65
N LEU A 228 -6.94 -3.07 10.92
CA LEU A 228 -6.09 -2.72 12.06
C LEU A 228 -4.94 -3.72 12.24
N ILE A 229 -5.23 -5.02 12.17
CA ILE A 229 -4.21 -6.07 12.30
C ILE A 229 -3.21 -5.99 11.16
N ALA A 230 -3.69 -5.84 9.91
CA ALA A 230 -2.82 -5.67 8.74
C ALA A 230 -1.91 -4.45 8.90
N GLY A 231 -2.47 -3.31 9.31
CA GLY A 231 -1.71 -2.08 9.55
C GLY A 231 -0.66 -2.23 10.66
N LEU A 232 -0.99 -2.91 11.76
CA LEU A 232 -0.03 -3.19 12.84
C LEU A 232 1.09 -4.12 12.39
N LEU A 233 0.76 -5.16 11.60
CA LEU A 233 1.76 -6.09 11.06
C LEU A 233 2.74 -5.36 10.15
N ILE A 234 2.27 -4.53 9.21
CA ILE A 234 3.14 -3.72 8.35
C ILE A 234 3.98 -2.75 9.18
N GLY A 235 3.37 -2.11 10.19
CA GLY A 235 4.06 -1.15 11.04
C GLY A 235 5.18 -1.75 11.90
N ILE A 236 5.03 -3.01 12.33
CA ILE A 236 6.03 -3.71 13.16
C ILE A 236 7.09 -4.41 12.32
N LEU A 237 6.78 -4.78 11.08
CA LEU A 237 7.65 -5.57 10.20
C LEU A 237 8.23 -4.70 9.08
N PRO A 238 9.32 -3.94 9.33
CA PRO A 238 9.99 -3.20 8.29
C PRO A 238 10.42 -4.16 7.17
N GLY A 239 9.90 -3.93 5.96
CA GLY A 239 10.12 -4.76 4.78
C GLY A 239 8.93 -5.59 4.33
N ALA A 240 7.90 -5.78 5.15
CA ALA A 240 6.62 -6.36 4.72
C ALA A 240 5.74 -5.29 4.06
N GLY A 241 5.30 -5.53 2.82
CA GLY A 241 4.44 -4.62 2.07
C GLY A 241 2.94 -4.85 2.31
N GLU A 242 2.11 -3.92 1.83
CA GLU A 242 0.64 -3.99 1.91
C GLU A 242 0.07 -5.28 1.32
N SER A 243 0.65 -5.77 0.21
CA SER A 243 0.25 -7.03 -0.41
C SER A 243 0.45 -8.23 0.50
N GLN A 244 1.57 -8.28 1.23
CA GLN A 244 1.92 -9.39 2.12
C GLN A 244 0.99 -9.45 3.31
N ALA A 245 0.73 -8.30 3.94
CA ALA A 245 -0.22 -8.21 5.05
C ALA A 245 -1.65 -8.51 4.60
N GLY A 246 -2.04 -8.06 3.41
CA GLY A 246 -3.36 -8.36 2.82
C GLY A 246 -3.58 -9.85 2.59
N VAL A 247 -2.59 -10.56 2.03
CA VAL A 247 -2.66 -12.01 1.83
C VAL A 247 -2.73 -12.74 3.18
N LEU A 248 -1.84 -12.41 4.11
CA LEU A 248 -1.78 -13.06 5.41
C LEU A 248 -3.09 -12.87 6.20
N VAL A 249 -3.61 -11.64 6.27
CA VAL A 249 -4.86 -11.35 6.98
C VAL A 249 -6.07 -11.94 6.26
N SER A 250 -6.10 -11.94 4.93
CA SER A 250 -7.22 -12.52 4.18
C SER A 250 -7.32 -14.04 4.39
N GLU A 251 -6.19 -14.74 4.48
CA GLU A 251 -6.13 -16.17 4.78
C GLU A 251 -6.57 -16.48 6.22
N PHE A 252 -6.08 -15.74 7.22
CA PHE A 252 -6.48 -15.95 8.62
C PHE A 252 -7.93 -15.60 8.91
N THR A 253 -8.45 -14.57 8.24
CA THR A 253 -9.83 -14.11 8.48
C THR A 253 -10.82 -14.77 7.53
N GLY A 254 -10.38 -15.47 6.49
CA GLY A 254 -11.27 -16.02 5.45
C GLY A 254 -11.99 -14.93 4.65
N LEU A 255 -11.46 -13.71 4.60
CA LEU A 255 -11.97 -12.64 3.75
C LEU A 255 -11.50 -12.93 2.32
N GLY A 256 -12.40 -13.38 1.43
CA GLY A 256 -12.07 -13.72 0.04
C GLY A 256 -12.06 -15.22 -0.29
N GLN A 257 -12.35 -16.09 0.67
CA GLN A 257 -12.49 -17.54 0.44
C GLN A 257 -13.94 -18.01 0.21
N ASN A 258 -14.92 -17.09 0.32
CA ASN A 258 -16.32 -17.37 0.04
C ASN A 258 -16.71 -16.83 -1.34
N GLU A 259 -16.18 -17.43 -2.40
CA GLU A 259 -16.81 -17.50 -3.73
C GLU A 259 -16.61 -18.90 -4.31
#